data_AF-A0A2M9NYH9-F1
#
_entry.id   AF-A0A2M9NYH9-F1
#
_cell.length_a   1.000
_cell.length_b   1.000
_cell.length_c   1.000
_cell.angle_alpha   90.00
_cell.angle_beta   90.00
_cell.angle_gamma   90.00
#
_symmetry.space_group_name_H-M   'P 1'
#
loop_
_entity.id
_entity.type
_entity.pdbx_description
1 polymer ?
#
loop_
_entity_poly.entity_id
_entity_poly.type
_entity_poly.pdbx_seq_one_letter_code
_entity_poly.pdbx_strand_id
1 'polypeptide(L)'
;MALELFMEDRIDDFVRVFEWLKQDANKKYHIEDGLPYYELPFLEGTYRFVRIPMLARAIDSYIIDNVYHQSFEIYGEDINNIESVLIRDRKRIDNEITCDVQIEGNRGHFAVSLDDIDKMEKSLFTVFIRYNEYQLINIKRILKNKMTYNKKNVEFYTTVANNLGLAIKSLE
;
A
#
# COMPACT_ATOMS: atom_id res chain seq x y z
N MET A 1 11.05 -11.27 -17.77
CA MET A 1 12.25 -10.82 -17.03
C MET A 1 12.98 -11.89 -16.22
N ALA A 2 12.54 -12.31 -15.01
CA ALA A 2 13.38 -13.19 -14.17
C ALA A 2 13.69 -14.53 -14.84
N LEU A 3 12.73 -15.10 -15.57
CA LEU A 3 12.95 -16.28 -16.40
C LEU A 3 13.98 -16.02 -17.52
N GLU A 4 13.94 -14.85 -18.17
CA GLU A 4 14.90 -14.50 -19.22
C GLU A 4 16.32 -14.41 -18.65
N LEU A 5 16.52 -13.74 -17.51
CA LEU A 5 17.83 -13.67 -16.84
C LEU A 5 18.38 -15.06 -16.52
N PHE A 6 17.51 -15.98 -16.08
CA PHE A 6 17.90 -17.37 -15.82
C PHE A 6 18.27 -18.12 -17.11
N MET A 7 17.46 -17.98 -18.16
CA MET A 7 17.70 -18.62 -19.45
C MET A 7 18.94 -18.08 -20.18
N GLU A 8 19.33 -16.83 -19.91
CA GLU A 8 20.54 -16.18 -20.43
C GLU A 8 21.80 -16.48 -19.59
N ASP A 9 21.74 -17.38 -18.61
CA ASP A 9 22.83 -17.70 -17.66
C ASP A 9 23.32 -16.50 -16.83
N ARG A 10 22.48 -15.46 -16.68
CA ARG A 10 22.74 -14.28 -15.84
C ARG A 10 22.32 -14.54 -14.39
N ILE A 11 22.89 -15.57 -13.78
CA ILE A 11 22.49 -16.09 -12.47
C ILE A 11 22.69 -15.04 -11.35
N ASP A 12 23.78 -14.29 -11.39
CA ASP A 12 24.03 -13.24 -10.38
C ASP A 12 22.97 -12.13 -10.43
N ASP A 13 22.58 -11.70 -11.63
CA ASP A 13 21.51 -10.71 -11.80
C ASP A 13 20.16 -11.27 -11.37
N PHE A 14 19.88 -12.54 -11.71
CA PHE A 14 18.68 -13.24 -11.25
C PHE A 14 18.59 -13.23 -9.72
N VAL A 15 19.65 -13.65 -9.02
CA VAL A 15 19.70 -13.66 -7.55
C VAL A 15 19.52 -12.24 -7.00
N ARG A 16 20.24 -11.26 -7.57
CA ARG A 16 20.20 -9.86 -7.15
C ARG A 16 18.81 -9.24 -7.26
N VAL A 17 18.00 -9.62 -8.25
CA VAL A 17 16.58 -9.21 -8.36
C VAL A 17 15.79 -9.63 -7.13
N PHE A 18 15.91 -10.88 -6.68
CA PHE A 18 15.16 -11.37 -5.52
C PHE A 18 15.70 -10.82 -4.19
N GLU A 19 17.02 -10.64 -4.08
CA GLU A 19 17.62 -9.98 -2.92
C GLU A 19 17.11 -8.54 -2.79
N TRP A 20 17.15 -7.78 -3.87
CA TRP A 20 16.60 -6.42 -3.91
C TRP A 20 15.10 -6.39 -3.60
N LEU A 21 14.32 -7.31 -4.17
CA LEU A 21 12.89 -7.43 -3.91
C LEU A 21 12.61 -7.64 -2.40
N LYS A 22 13.43 -8.46 -1.73
CA LYS A 22 13.27 -8.80 -0.31
C LYS A 22 13.81 -7.73 0.65
N GLN A 23 14.95 -7.12 0.32
CA GLN A 23 15.72 -6.31 1.27
C GLN A 23 15.50 -4.80 1.13
N ASP A 24 15.21 -4.30 -0.07
CA ASP A 24 15.10 -2.86 -0.29
C ASP A 24 13.71 -2.35 0.09
N ALA A 25 13.61 -1.56 1.15
CA ALA A 25 12.35 -0.94 1.57
C ALA A 25 11.92 0.25 0.71
N ASN A 26 12.86 0.87 -0.02
CA ASN A 26 12.70 2.13 -0.75
C ASN A 26 12.78 1.91 -2.26
N LYS A 27 11.95 1.00 -2.77
CA LYS A 27 11.88 0.71 -4.20
C LYS A 27 11.47 1.95 -5.00
N LYS A 28 12.20 2.21 -6.08
CA LYS A 28 11.84 3.24 -7.05
C LYS A 28 10.77 2.71 -7.99
N TYR A 29 9.86 3.60 -8.35
CA TYR A 29 8.75 3.32 -9.25
C TYR A 29 8.83 4.25 -10.45
N HIS A 30 8.63 3.68 -11.63
CA HIS A 30 8.44 4.41 -12.88
C HIS A 30 6.99 4.21 -13.33
N ILE A 31 6.34 5.26 -13.80
CA ILE A 31 4.96 5.21 -14.31
C ILE A 31 5.01 5.69 -15.75
N GLU A 32 4.56 4.84 -16.66
CA GLU A 32 4.50 5.12 -18.10
C GLU A 32 3.09 4.79 -18.58
N ASP A 33 2.42 5.75 -19.21
CA ASP A 33 1.04 5.62 -19.72
C ASP A 33 0.02 5.05 -18.72
N GLY A 34 0.13 5.46 -17.45
CA GLY A 34 -0.76 5.03 -16.36
C GLY A 34 -0.38 3.68 -15.76
N LEU A 35 0.75 3.10 -16.17
CA LEU A 35 1.13 1.75 -15.85
C LEU A 35 2.40 1.73 -14.99
N PRO A 36 2.41 0.99 -13.87
CA PRO A 36 3.52 1.04 -12.93
C PRO A 36 4.60 0.00 -13.19
N TYR A 37 5.84 0.40 -12.94
CA TYR A 37 7.03 -0.43 -13.05
C TYR A 37 7.93 -0.23 -11.82
N TYR A 38 8.58 -1.30 -11.38
CA TYR A 38 9.79 -1.19 -10.58
C TYR A 38 10.95 -0.70 -11.45
N GLU A 39 11.75 0.22 -10.92
CA GLU A 39 13.03 0.60 -11.50
C GLU A 39 14.16 -0.12 -10.74
N LEU A 40 14.84 -1.05 -11.42
CA LEU A 40 15.94 -1.84 -10.88
C LEU A 40 17.24 -1.04 -11.02
N PRO A 41 17.90 -0.66 -9.90
CA PRO A 41 19.05 0.25 -9.95
C PRO A 41 20.35 -0.40 -10.44
N PHE A 42 20.32 -1.69 -10.80
CA PHE A 42 21.48 -2.48 -11.19
C PHE A 42 21.33 -3.19 -12.54
N LEU A 43 20.18 -3.01 -13.20
CA LEU A 43 19.94 -3.51 -14.54
C LEU A 43 19.72 -2.33 -15.47
N GLU A 44 20.14 -2.49 -16.73
CA GLU A 44 20.09 -1.45 -17.75
C GLU A 44 19.21 -1.89 -18.93
N GLY A 45 18.84 -0.92 -19.77
CA GLY A 45 18.04 -1.16 -20.97
C GLY A 45 16.68 -1.79 -20.66
N THR A 46 16.31 -2.82 -21.42
CA THR A 46 15.01 -3.50 -21.31
C THR A 46 14.78 -4.17 -19.95
N TYR A 47 15.84 -4.50 -19.23
CA TYR A 47 15.79 -5.16 -17.93
C TYR A 47 15.67 -4.18 -16.75
N ARG A 48 15.78 -2.87 -17.00
CA ARG A 48 15.72 -1.84 -15.96
C ARG A 48 14.33 -1.66 -15.36
N PHE A 49 13.29 -1.83 -16.17
CA PHE A 49 11.91 -1.57 -15.76
C PHE A 49 11.10 -2.87 -15.74
N VAL A 50 10.58 -3.23 -14.57
CA VAL A 50 9.73 -4.41 -14.40
C VAL A 50 8.31 -4.00 -14.11
N ARG A 51 7.41 -4.35 -15.02
CA ARG A 51 5.98 -4.14 -14.88
C ARG A 51 5.47 -4.73 -13.56
N ILE A 52 4.68 -3.96 -12.81
CA ILE A 52 3.90 -4.47 -11.69
C ILE A 52 2.40 -4.30 -11.98
N PRO A 53 1.53 -5.15 -11.42
CA PRO A 53 0.10 -5.11 -11.76
C PRO A 53 -0.55 -3.79 -11.38
N MET A 54 -0.31 -3.34 -10.14
CA MET A 54 -0.93 -2.15 -9.56
C MET A 54 0.03 -1.46 -8.58
N LEU A 55 -0.09 -0.15 -8.46
CA LEU A 55 0.64 0.69 -7.50
C LEU A 55 -0.30 1.74 -6.91
N ALA A 56 -0.38 1.84 -5.59
CA ALA A 56 -1.08 2.91 -4.91
C ALA A 56 -0.12 3.76 -4.07
N ARG A 57 -0.30 5.10 -4.09
CA ARG A 57 0.49 6.06 -3.32
C ARG A 57 -0.42 7.03 -2.58
N ALA A 58 -0.30 7.11 -1.27
CA ALA A 58 -0.99 8.09 -0.44
C ALA A 58 -0.58 9.52 -0.87
N ILE A 59 -1.57 10.40 -1.04
CA ILE A 59 -1.37 11.82 -1.32
C ILE A 59 -1.42 12.59 0.01
N ASP A 60 -2.58 12.57 0.67
CA ASP A 60 -2.85 13.33 1.87
C ASP A 60 -3.83 12.60 2.80
N SER A 61 -3.91 13.05 4.04
CA SER A 61 -4.94 12.59 4.96
C SER A 61 -5.25 13.65 6.00
N TYR A 62 -6.49 13.64 6.47
CA TYR A 62 -6.98 14.54 7.49
C TYR A 62 -8.09 13.87 8.31
N ILE A 63 -8.42 14.48 9.44
CA ILE A 63 -9.55 14.09 10.28
C ILE A 63 -10.46 15.30 10.40
N ILE A 64 -11.75 15.10 10.12
CA ILE A 64 -12.81 16.08 10.35
C ILE A 64 -14.04 15.32 10.86
N ASP A 65 -14.76 15.89 11.84
CA ASP A 65 -15.99 15.32 12.39
C ASP A 65 -15.89 13.82 12.77
N ASN A 66 -14.78 13.42 13.40
CA ASN A 66 -14.49 12.03 13.78
C ASN A 66 -14.43 11.03 12.60
N VAL A 67 -14.13 11.50 11.40
CA VAL A 67 -13.90 10.67 10.22
C VAL A 67 -12.48 10.87 9.72
N TYR A 68 -11.74 9.78 9.54
CA TYR A 68 -10.45 9.80 8.87
C TYR A 68 -10.66 9.73 7.36
N HIS A 69 -9.99 10.62 6.65
CA HIS A 69 -10.03 10.73 5.20
C HIS A 69 -8.63 10.50 4.62
N GLN A 70 -8.54 9.73 3.55
CA GLN A 70 -7.27 9.43 2.87
C GLN A 70 -7.45 9.43 1.36
N SER A 71 -6.78 10.37 0.69
CA SER A 71 -6.69 10.40 -0.78
C SER A 71 -5.41 9.72 -1.25
N PHE A 72 -5.46 9.04 -2.38
CA PHE A 72 -4.31 8.34 -2.95
C PHE A 72 -4.36 8.39 -4.48
N GLU A 73 -3.21 8.17 -5.10
CA GLU A 73 -3.13 7.87 -6.52
C GLU A 73 -3.02 6.36 -6.71
N ILE A 74 -3.58 5.85 -7.79
CA ILE A 74 -3.50 4.45 -8.19
C ILE A 74 -3.19 4.31 -9.68
N TYR A 75 -2.29 3.38 -10.00
CA TYR A 75 -1.80 3.11 -11.35
C TYR A 75 -1.87 1.61 -11.61
N GLY A 76 -2.18 1.21 -12.84
CA GLY A 76 -2.27 -0.18 -13.27
C GLY A 76 -3.48 -0.47 -14.15
N GLU A 77 -3.58 -1.71 -14.61
CA GLU A 77 -4.60 -2.13 -15.58
C GLU A 77 -5.97 -2.35 -14.92
N ASP A 78 -5.97 -2.76 -13.65
CA ASP A 78 -7.17 -3.20 -12.92
C ASP A 78 -7.80 -2.10 -12.06
N ILE A 79 -7.53 -0.81 -12.35
CA ILE A 79 -8.09 0.31 -11.58
C ILE A 79 -9.63 0.27 -11.57
N ASN A 80 -10.23 -0.14 -12.69
CA ASN A 80 -11.69 -0.23 -12.80
C ASN A 80 -12.31 -1.40 -12.01
N ASN A 81 -11.48 -2.30 -11.49
CA ASN A 81 -11.90 -3.48 -10.72
C ASN A 81 -11.63 -3.31 -9.22
N ILE A 82 -11.34 -2.07 -8.77
CA ILE A 82 -11.22 -1.75 -7.35
C ILE A 82 -12.60 -1.81 -6.70
N GLU A 83 -12.68 -2.49 -5.56
CA GLU A 83 -13.94 -2.72 -4.87
C GLU A 83 -14.04 -1.96 -3.56
N SER A 84 -12.95 -1.96 -2.78
CA SER A 84 -12.96 -1.44 -1.42
C SER A 84 -11.56 -1.19 -0.89
N VAL A 85 -11.48 -0.46 0.22
CA VAL A 85 -10.30 -0.43 1.09
C VAL A 85 -10.52 -1.37 2.26
N LEU A 86 -9.50 -2.15 2.60
CA LEU A 86 -9.54 -3.12 3.68
C LEU A 86 -8.49 -2.76 4.73
N ILE A 87 -8.92 -2.54 5.97
CA ILE A 87 -8.04 -2.33 7.12
C ILE A 87 -8.05 -3.62 7.94
N ARG A 88 -6.97 -4.40 7.88
CA ARG A 88 -6.89 -5.75 8.46
C ARG A 88 -5.77 -5.85 9.50
N ASP A 89 -6.08 -6.48 10.63
CA ASP A 89 -5.10 -6.79 11.68
C ASP A 89 -4.05 -7.77 11.12
N ARG A 90 -2.78 -7.50 11.42
CA ARG A 90 -1.66 -8.31 10.91
C ARG A 90 -1.59 -9.72 11.48
N LYS A 91 -2.29 -9.98 12.58
CA LYS A 91 -2.26 -11.27 13.29
C LYS A 91 -3.60 -12.00 13.28
N ARG A 92 -4.71 -11.29 13.08
CA ARG A 92 -6.08 -11.79 13.25
C ARG A 92 -6.93 -11.42 12.05
N ILE A 93 -7.43 -12.40 11.33
CA ILE A 93 -8.17 -12.14 10.08
C ILE A 93 -9.59 -11.65 10.34
N ASP A 94 -10.14 -11.95 11.52
CA ASP A 94 -11.48 -11.57 11.98
C ASP A 94 -11.54 -10.15 12.57
N ASN A 95 -10.38 -9.54 12.84
CA ASN A 95 -10.28 -8.15 13.30
C ASN A 95 -9.97 -7.22 12.11
N GLU A 96 -10.99 -6.94 11.31
CA GLU A 96 -10.88 -6.12 10.11
C GLU A 96 -12.11 -5.23 9.88
N ILE A 97 -11.92 -4.21 9.05
CA ILE A 97 -13.01 -3.39 8.54
C ILE A 97 -12.82 -3.13 7.05
N THR A 98 -13.93 -3.17 6.32
CA THR A 98 -13.99 -2.80 4.90
C THR A 98 -14.60 -1.41 4.78
N CYS A 99 -13.96 -0.56 3.98
CA CYS A 99 -14.35 0.82 3.71
C CYS A 99 -14.68 0.97 2.23
N ASP A 100 -15.74 1.72 1.94
CA ASP A 100 -16.05 2.11 0.57
C ASP A 100 -14.91 2.98 0.01
N VAL A 101 -14.73 2.89 -1.30
CA VAL A 101 -13.70 3.62 -2.04
C VAL A 101 -14.31 4.30 -3.24
N GLN A 102 -13.92 5.55 -3.46
CA GLN A 102 -14.31 6.35 -4.62
C GLN A 102 -13.10 6.49 -5.52
N ILE A 103 -13.23 6.18 -6.81
CA ILE A 103 -12.16 6.29 -7.80
C ILE A 103 -12.61 7.23 -8.93
N GLU A 104 -11.79 8.23 -9.23
CA GLU A 104 -11.95 9.15 -10.36
C GLU A 104 -10.62 9.22 -11.14
N GLY A 105 -10.59 8.60 -12.32
CA GLY A 105 -9.35 8.44 -13.08
C GLY A 105 -8.31 7.64 -12.29
N ASN A 106 -7.16 8.24 -12.01
CA ASN A 106 -6.11 7.63 -11.20
C ASN A 106 -6.15 8.07 -9.72
N ARG A 107 -7.19 8.83 -9.30
CA ARG A 107 -7.32 9.31 -7.93
C ARG A 107 -8.34 8.48 -7.18
N GLY A 108 -7.98 8.07 -5.98
CA GLY A 108 -8.84 7.35 -5.09
C GLY A 108 -9.00 8.03 -3.74
N HIS A 109 -10.13 7.80 -3.09
CA HIS A 109 -10.44 8.31 -1.76
C HIS A 109 -11.19 7.26 -0.97
N PHE A 110 -10.83 7.11 0.29
CA PHE A 110 -11.64 6.37 1.25
C PHE A 110 -11.77 7.14 2.56
N ALA A 111 -12.82 6.81 3.29
CA ALA A 111 -13.08 7.35 4.61
C ALA A 111 -13.45 6.23 5.59
N VAL A 112 -13.13 6.44 6.86
CA VAL A 112 -13.53 5.52 7.94
C VAL A 112 -13.83 6.32 9.21
N SER A 113 -14.96 6.02 9.85
CA SER A 113 -15.33 6.68 11.10
C SER A 113 -14.43 6.19 12.24
N LEU A 114 -14.04 7.09 13.14
CA LEU A 114 -13.27 6.71 14.33
C LEU A 114 -14.10 5.85 15.29
N ASP A 115 -15.43 5.94 15.24
CA ASP A 115 -16.36 5.08 15.98
C ASP A 115 -16.30 3.63 15.50
N ASP A 116 -16.17 3.40 14.18
CA ASP A 116 -15.99 2.06 13.64
C ASP A 116 -14.60 1.50 13.97
N ILE A 117 -13.56 2.35 13.96
CA ILE A 117 -12.22 1.96 14.41
C ILE A 117 -12.23 1.60 15.91
N ASP A 118 -13.03 2.28 16.74
CA ASP A 118 -13.10 2.00 18.17
C ASP A 118 -13.68 0.60 18.48
N LYS A 119 -14.50 0.04 17.59
CA LYS A 119 -15.02 -1.33 17.70
C LYS A 119 -13.93 -2.38 17.48
N MET A 120 -12.82 -2.02 16.83
CA MET A 120 -11.72 -2.92 16.52
C MET A 120 -10.84 -3.16 17.75
N GLU A 121 -10.24 -4.35 17.82
CA GLU A 121 -9.33 -4.68 18.90
C GLU A 121 -7.97 -3.98 18.75
N LYS A 122 -7.28 -3.79 19.87
CA LYS A 122 -5.93 -3.20 19.90
C LYS A 122 -4.96 -4.08 19.10
N SER A 123 -4.32 -3.49 18.09
CA SER A 123 -3.33 -4.17 17.25
C SER A 123 -2.57 -3.21 16.33
N LEU A 124 -1.75 -3.80 15.46
CA LEU A 124 -1.22 -3.16 14.26
C LEU A 124 -1.95 -3.72 13.04
N PHE A 125 -2.40 -2.81 12.20
CA PHE A 125 -3.18 -3.08 11.01
C PHE A 125 -2.41 -2.68 9.76
N THR A 126 -2.81 -3.26 8.64
CA THR A 126 -2.35 -2.88 7.31
C THR A 126 -3.56 -2.42 6.50
N VAL A 127 -3.38 -1.34 5.75
CA VAL A 127 -4.41 -0.78 4.88
C VAL A 127 -4.14 -1.23 3.45
N PHE A 128 -5.10 -1.95 2.87
CA PHE A 128 -5.04 -2.51 1.53
C PHE A 128 -6.12 -1.89 0.64
N ILE A 129 -5.86 -1.84 -0.66
CA ILE A 129 -6.91 -1.74 -1.68
C ILE A 129 -7.20 -3.15 -2.16
N ARG A 130 -8.48 -3.54 -2.13
CA ARG A 130 -8.97 -4.80 -2.67
C ARG A 130 -9.49 -4.57 -4.10
N TYR A 131 -9.05 -5.43 -5.00
CA TYR A 131 -9.43 -5.41 -6.40
C TYR A 131 -9.47 -6.84 -6.96
N ASN A 132 -10.16 -7.04 -8.08
CA ASN A 132 -10.30 -8.36 -8.71
C ASN A 132 -10.72 -9.45 -7.69
N GLU A 133 -11.75 -9.16 -6.88
CA GLU A 133 -12.36 -10.01 -5.84
C GLU A 133 -11.49 -10.35 -4.61
N TYR A 134 -10.19 -10.58 -4.79
CA TYR A 134 -9.31 -11.09 -3.74
C TYR A 134 -7.91 -10.47 -3.70
N GLN A 135 -7.50 -9.74 -4.74
CA GLN A 135 -6.15 -9.20 -4.81
C GLN A 135 -6.02 -7.99 -3.88
N LEU A 136 -4.87 -7.91 -3.19
CA LEU A 136 -4.59 -6.86 -2.22
C LEU A 136 -3.30 -6.14 -2.58
N ILE A 137 -3.36 -4.82 -2.66
CA ILE A 137 -2.16 -3.97 -2.74
C ILE A 137 -2.08 -3.04 -1.54
N ASN A 138 -0.85 -2.72 -1.13
CA ASN A 138 -0.63 -1.73 -0.08
C ASN A 138 -0.67 -0.32 -0.66
N ILE A 139 -1.19 0.63 0.10
CA ILE A 139 -1.03 2.06 -0.20
C ILE A 139 0.35 2.52 0.29
N LYS A 140 1.24 2.93 -0.60
CA LYS A 140 2.57 3.43 -0.25
C LYS A 140 2.49 4.85 0.31
N ARG A 141 3.12 5.12 1.46
CA ARG A 141 3.09 6.44 2.10
C ARG A 141 4.48 7.07 2.11
N ILE A 142 4.66 8.14 1.36
CA ILE A 142 5.90 8.91 1.31
C ILE A 142 5.73 10.12 2.25
N LEU A 143 6.41 10.05 3.39
CA LEU A 143 6.50 11.04 4.49
C LEU A 143 5.34 11.12 5.50
N LYS A 144 5.74 11.42 6.76
CA LYS A 144 5.05 11.14 8.04
C LYS A 144 4.12 12.28 8.46
N ASN A 145 2.83 12.00 8.65
CA ASN A 145 1.97 12.81 9.53
C ASN A 145 1.58 11.94 10.74
N LYS A 146 1.92 12.39 11.95
CA LYS A 146 1.44 11.81 13.22
C LYS A 146 0.26 12.64 13.73
N MET A 147 -0.79 11.99 14.20
CA MET A 147 -1.91 12.61 14.90
C MET A 147 -2.39 11.68 16.03
N THR A 148 -2.99 12.26 17.08
CA THR A 148 -3.46 11.55 18.28
C THR A 148 -4.95 11.85 18.51
N TYR A 149 -5.79 10.84 18.77
CA TYR A 149 -7.24 11.01 19.04
C TYR A 149 -7.80 9.99 20.07
N ASN A 150 -8.42 10.52 21.14
CA ASN A 150 -9.50 9.97 21.99
C ASN A 150 -9.37 8.54 22.60
N LYS A 151 -8.89 8.46 23.85
CA LYS A 151 -8.95 7.32 24.81
C LYS A 151 -8.49 5.91 24.36
N LYS A 152 -8.08 5.74 23.11
CA LYS A 152 -7.11 4.78 22.57
C LYS A 152 -6.15 5.61 21.69
N ASN A 153 -4.86 5.29 21.65
CA ASN A 153 -3.96 5.96 20.71
C ASN A 153 -4.15 5.34 19.32
N VAL A 154 -5.05 5.92 18.53
CA VAL A 154 -5.29 5.58 17.12
C VAL A 154 -4.37 6.43 16.24
N GLU A 155 -3.46 5.79 15.51
CA GLU A 155 -2.47 6.46 14.67
C GLU A 155 -2.39 5.79 13.29
N PHE A 156 -2.77 6.52 12.23
CA PHE A 156 -2.40 6.16 10.86
C PHE A 156 -0.95 6.56 10.60
N TYR A 157 -0.08 5.60 10.31
CA TYR A 157 1.37 5.79 10.27
C TYR A 157 2.00 5.18 9.01
N THR A 158 3.28 5.50 8.79
CA THR A 158 4.10 4.85 7.75
C THR A 158 4.82 3.64 8.37
N THR A 159 4.57 2.44 7.83
CA THR A 159 5.25 1.22 8.28
C THR A 159 6.72 1.20 7.85
N VAL A 160 7.52 0.28 8.39
CA VAL A 160 8.92 0.06 7.97
C VAL A 160 9.03 -0.26 6.47
N ALA A 161 7.98 -0.86 5.88
CA ALA A 161 7.91 -1.17 4.45
C ALA A 161 7.29 -0.03 3.61
N ASN A 162 7.22 1.18 4.18
CA ASN A 162 6.64 2.39 3.59
C ASN A 162 5.18 2.25 3.15
N ASN A 163 4.38 1.45 3.87
CA ASN A 163 2.94 1.33 3.64
C ASN A 163 2.16 2.23 4.60
N LEU A 164 0.93 2.57 4.24
CA LEU A 164 -0.07 3.06 5.18
C LEU A 164 -0.46 1.94 6.15
N GLY A 165 -0.25 2.18 7.43
CA GLY A 165 -0.68 1.31 8.51
C GLY A 165 -1.56 2.06 9.49
N LEU A 166 -2.28 1.30 10.32
CA LEU A 166 -3.04 1.81 11.45
C LEU A 166 -2.54 1.12 12.72
N ALA A 167 -2.31 1.89 13.77
CA ALA A 167 -1.99 1.38 15.10
C ALA A 167 -3.12 1.78 16.07
N ILE A 168 -3.64 0.82 16.82
CA ILE A 168 -4.59 1.04 17.91
C ILE A 168 -3.94 0.56 19.20
N LYS A 169 -3.53 1.50 20.06
CA LYS A 169 -2.83 1.21 21.32
C LYS A 169 -3.68 1.62 22.53
N SER A 170 -3.43 0.98 23.67
CA SER A 170 -3.86 1.50 24.97
C SER A 170 -3.21 2.86 25.23
N LEU A 171 -3.90 3.73 25.96
CA LEU A 171 -3.21 4.79 26.71
C LEU A 171 -2.57 4.15 27.94
N GLU A 172 -1.31 4.48 28.19
CA GLU A 172 -0.68 4.30 29.50
C GLU A 172 -1.29 5.28 30.51
#